data_AF-A0A7L3MAE3-F1
#
_entry.id   AF-A0A7L3MAE3-F1
#
_cell.length_a   1.000
_cell.length_b   1.000
_cell.length_c   1.000
_cell.angle_alpha   90.00
_cell.angle_beta   90.00
_cell.angle_gamma   90.00
#
_symmetry.space_group_name_H-M   'P 1'
#
loop_
_entity.id
_entity.type
_entity.pdbx_description
1 polymer ?
#
loop_
_entity_poly.entity_id
_entity_poly.type
_entity_poly.pdbx_seq_one_letter_code
_entity_poly.pdbx_strand_id
1 'polypeptide(L)'
;RRLLQQLEVAKCSKATAGKGPARDPAPAGDAVTFELYWRPEQDQFAQSAKVSGGCCPTGAPCGGLCCPSTSPQTSQVSELEKRLAQLEAAMRCEPDSQNPLLVGLKGSSLMDTVQVLQAKVNVLDMAVLDQVEARLQSVLGKVNEIAKHKATVQDADTQSKVWATLQSWDAVASALPDVVQRLVTLRDLHEQATQFGQVLVHLDTTQQEIAGALKDNAVLLAEV
;
A
#
# COMPACT_ATOMS: atom_id res chain seq x y z
N ARG A 1 -7.71 5.51 28.34
CA ARG A 1 -7.70 6.94 28.77
C ARG A 1 -6.81 7.23 29.98
N ARG A 2 -6.70 6.34 30.99
CA ARG A 2 -5.81 6.55 32.16
C ARG A 2 -4.31 6.63 31.83
N LEU A 3 -3.86 5.91 30.80
CA LEU A 3 -2.45 5.90 30.36
C LEU A 3 -2.02 7.20 29.63
N LEU A 4 -2.92 7.84 28.89
CA LEU A 4 -2.63 9.12 28.22
C LEU A 4 -2.50 10.27 29.22
N GLN A 5 -3.23 10.20 30.33
CA GLN A 5 -3.16 11.21 31.39
C GLN A 5 -1.87 11.09 32.22
N GLN A 6 -1.25 9.91 32.25
CA GLN A 6 0.02 9.67 32.94
C GLN A 6 1.24 10.16 32.13
N LEU A 7 1.15 10.12 30.79
CA LEU A 7 2.20 10.62 29.90
C LEU A 7 2.31 12.15 29.93
N GLU A 8 1.20 12.85 30.09
CA GLU A 8 1.20 14.32 30.08
C GLU A 8 1.67 14.95 31.40
N VAL A 9 1.60 14.20 32.50
CA VAL A 9 2.23 14.59 33.77
C VAL A 9 3.76 14.48 33.69
N ALA A 10 4.29 13.48 32.98
CA ALA A 10 5.74 13.29 32.80
C ALA A 10 6.38 14.30 31.84
N LYS A 11 5.60 14.88 30.91
CA LYS A 11 6.07 15.87 29.95
C LYS A 11 6.28 17.28 30.55
N CYS A 12 5.68 17.55 31.71
CA CYS A 12 5.69 18.88 32.33
C CYS A 12 6.85 19.13 33.32
N SER A 13 7.63 18.12 33.72
CA SER A 13 8.76 18.31 34.66
C SER A 13 10.07 18.56 33.92
N LYS A 14 10.20 19.72 33.26
CA LYS A 14 11.51 20.28 32.89
C LYS A 14 11.99 21.13 34.06
N ALA A 15 12.71 20.52 35.00
CA ALA A 15 13.18 21.20 36.20
C ALA A 15 14.46 22.02 35.93
N THR A 16 14.35 23.33 36.12
CA THR A 16 15.43 24.29 36.33
C THR A 16 16.13 24.03 37.66
N ALA A 17 17.45 24.23 37.69
CA ALA A 17 18.29 24.03 38.86
C ALA A 17 18.01 25.10 39.93
N GLY A 18 17.56 24.69 41.12
CA GLY A 18 17.32 25.55 42.29
C GLY A 18 17.62 24.82 43.60
N LYS A 19 18.53 25.41 44.38
CA LYS A 19 19.09 24.97 45.67
C LYS A 19 18.01 24.71 46.75
N GLY A 20 18.12 23.58 47.47
CA GLY A 20 17.37 23.30 48.71
C GLY A 20 18.26 23.37 49.97
N PRO A 21 17.68 23.57 51.18
CA PRO A 21 18.44 23.63 52.44
C PRO A 21 18.76 22.24 52.99
N ALA A 22 19.82 22.18 53.79
CA ALA A 22 20.43 20.97 54.32
C ALA A 22 19.51 20.19 55.29
N ARG A 23 19.52 18.86 55.14
CA ARG A 23 19.02 17.89 56.13
C ARG A 23 20.04 16.76 56.28
N ASP A 24 20.34 16.42 57.53
CA ASP A 24 21.37 15.46 57.99
C ASP A 24 21.28 14.05 57.37
N PRO A 25 22.40 13.31 57.32
CA PRO A 25 22.52 12.09 56.51
C PRO A 25 21.85 10.89 57.19
N ALA A 26 20.84 10.33 56.53
CA ALA A 26 20.25 9.03 56.84
C ALA A 26 21.13 7.89 56.26
N PRO A 27 21.13 6.69 56.87
CA PRO A 27 22.13 5.65 56.62
C PRO A 27 22.11 5.14 55.17
N ALA A 28 23.31 4.98 54.63
CA ALA A 28 23.64 4.63 53.24
C ALA A 28 23.30 3.16 52.87
N GLY A 29 22.08 2.71 53.13
CA GLY A 29 21.69 1.31 53.00
C GLY A 29 20.62 0.99 51.96
N ASP A 30 19.85 1.95 51.47
CA ASP A 30 18.68 1.62 50.64
C ASP A 30 18.35 2.68 49.57
N ALA A 31 19.37 3.12 48.84
CA ALA A 31 19.20 3.98 47.66
C ALA A 31 19.80 3.29 46.43
N VAL A 32 18.93 2.86 45.52
CA VAL A 32 19.33 2.32 44.21
C VAL A 32 19.44 3.48 43.22
N THR A 33 20.66 3.86 42.87
CA THR A 33 20.93 4.89 41.86
C THR A 33 20.89 4.25 40.48
N PHE A 34 19.89 4.60 39.68
CA PHE A 34 19.81 4.18 38.28
C PHE A 34 20.43 5.27 37.38
N GLU A 35 21.63 5.02 36.88
CA GLU A 35 22.20 5.81 35.80
C GLU A 35 21.72 5.26 34.45
N LEU A 36 20.79 6.00 33.83
CA LEU A 36 20.30 5.70 32.49
C LEU A 36 21.33 6.18 31.46
N TYR A 37 22.15 5.25 30.98
CA TYR A 37 23.04 5.49 29.85
C TYR A 37 22.23 5.36 28.54
N TRP A 38 21.85 6.50 27.96
CA TRP A 38 21.09 6.55 26.71
C TRP A 38 22.04 6.64 25.50
N ARG A 39 22.03 5.62 24.63
CA ARG A 39 22.70 5.69 23.32
C ARG A 39 21.66 5.98 22.24
N PRO A 40 21.66 7.18 21.62
CA PRO A 40 20.66 7.55 20.63
C PRO A 40 20.62 6.64 19.38
N GLU A 41 21.71 5.97 19.02
CA GLU A 41 21.74 5.01 17.90
C GLU A 41 20.88 3.75 18.14
N GLN A 42 20.76 3.28 19.38
CA GLN A 42 20.11 2.01 19.67
C GLN A 42 18.59 2.09 19.52
N ASP A 43 17.98 3.25 19.79
CA ASP A 43 16.54 3.46 19.61
C ASP A 43 16.14 3.63 18.15
N GLN A 44 16.98 4.27 17.34
CA GLN A 44 16.70 4.43 15.90
C GLN A 44 16.80 3.09 15.16
N PHE A 45 17.76 2.25 15.56
CA PHE A 45 17.86 0.86 15.08
C PHE A 45 16.75 -0.03 15.63
N ALA A 46 16.38 0.09 16.91
CA ALA A 46 15.31 -0.71 17.51
C ALA A 46 13.93 -0.37 16.91
N GLN A 47 13.64 0.92 16.65
CA GLN A 47 12.40 1.34 16.00
C GLN A 47 12.33 0.86 14.54
N SER A 48 13.46 0.89 13.81
CA SER A 48 13.54 0.37 12.44
C SER A 48 13.45 -1.16 12.37
N ALA A 49 14.04 -1.87 13.34
CA ALA A 49 14.00 -3.33 13.42
C ALA A 49 12.62 -3.87 13.84
N LYS A 50 11.91 -3.17 14.72
CA LYS A 50 10.59 -3.58 15.21
C LYS A 50 9.49 -3.49 14.13
N VAL A 51 9.72 -2.70 13.08
CA VAL A 51 8.86 -2.62 11.90
C VAL A 51 9.08 -3.78 10.91
N SER A 52 10.18 -4.55 11.03
CA SER A 52 10.58 -5.54 10.00
C SER A 52 10.66 -7.01 10.43
N GLY A 53 10.27 -7.39 11.65
CA GLY A 53 10.07 -8.81 11.96
C GLY A 53 10.77 -9.28 13.23
N GLY A 54 10.00 -10.00 14.04
CA GLY A 54 10.51 -10.61 15.25
C GLY A 54 11.52 -11.71 14.95
N CYS A 55 12.50 -11.88 15.84
CA CYS A 55 12.97 -13.22 16.15
C CYS A 55 13.52 -13.32 17.58
N CYS A 56 13.42 -14.54 18.08
CA CYS A 56 13.55 -15.00 19.45
C CYS A 56 14.94 -14.85 20.09
N PRO A 57 15.04 -14.97 21.43
CA PRO A 57 16.29 -15.00 22.16
C PRO A 57 16.83 -16.43 22.26
N THR A 58 18.12 -16.67 21.98
CA THR A 58 19.08 -17.34 22.89
C THR A 58 20.44 -17.53 22.22
N GLY A 59 21.49 -17.49 23.05
CA GLY A 59 22.86 -17.19 22.66
C GLY A 59 23.60 -18.22 21.80
N ALA A 60 24.32 -17.71 20.81
CA ALA A 60 25.59 -18.25 20.30
C ALA A 60 26.31 -17.14 19.50
N PRO A 61 27.66 -17.06 19.53
CA PRO A 61 28.41 -16.03 18.83
C PRO A 61 28.69 -16.48 17.38
N CYS A 62 27.93 -15.96 16.42
CA CYS A 62 28.28 -16.07 15.01
C CYS A 62 29.16 -14.89 14.60
N GLY A 63 30.45 -15.15 14.43
CA GLY A 63 31.38 -14.22 13.78
C GLY A 63 31.11 -14.14 12.28
N GLY A 64 31.13 -12.92 11.76
CA GLY A 64 31.22 -12.63 10.32
C GLY A 64 29.93 -12.86 9.53
N LEU A 65 29.41 -11.78 8.94
CA LEU A 65 28.29 -11.74 8.00
C LEU A 65 26.89 -12.04 8.59
N CYS A 66 26.38 -11.13 9.42
CA CYS A 66 24.94 -10.88 9.43
C CYS A 66 24.61 -9.96 8.26
N CYS A 67 24.37 -10.56 7.10
CA CYS A 67 23.73 -9.89 5.97
C CYS A 67 22.46 -9.18 6.47
N PRO A 68 22.20 -7.92 6.08
CA PRO A 68 20.84 -7.43 6.06
C PRO A 68 20.14 -8.18 4.93
N SER A 69 19.60 -9.37 5.22
CA SER A 69 18.54 -9.94 4.39
C SER A 69 17.27 -9.14 4.66
N THR A 70 17.27 -7.87 4.25
CA THR A 70 16.04 -7.16 3.94
C THR A 70 15.33 -8.01 2.90
N SER A 71 14.17 -8.48 3.31
CA SER A 71 13.44 -9.59 2.72
C SER A 71 13.33 -9.50 1.18
N PRO A 72 13.72 -10.54 0.41
CA PRO A 72 13.29 -10.68 -1.00
C PRO A 72 11.76 -10.85 -1.16
N GLN A 73 11.00 -10.75 -0.07
CA GLN A 73 9.54 -10.85 -0.04
C GLN A 73 8.88 -9.68 -0.79
N THR A 74 9.40 -8.44 -0.71
CA THR A 74 8.72 -7.27 -1.32
C THR A 74 8.74 -7.29 -2.85
N SER A 75 9.86 -7.73 -3.46
CA SER A 75 9.94 -7.89 -4.91
C SER A 75 9.09 -9.07 -5.40
N GLN A 76 9.07 -10.18 -4.66
CA GLN A 76 8.20 -11.33 -4.95
C GLN A 76 6.71 -10.99 -4.80
N VAL A 77 6.34 -10.23 -3.77
CA VAL A 77 4.97 -9.73 -3.56
C VAL A 77 4.55 -8.82 -4.70
N SER A 78 5.39 -7.87 -5.13
CA SER A 78 5.06 -7.00 -6.27
C SER A 78 4.87 -7.75 -7.59
N GLU A 79 5.66 -8.80 -7.84
CA GLU A 79 5.51 -9.62 -9.05
C GLU A 79 4.25 -10.48 -8.98
N LEU A 80 3.92 -11.03 -7.79
CA LEU A 80 2.67 -11.75 -7.57
C LEU A 80 1.45 -10.84 -7.70
N GLU A 81 1.49 -9.62 -7.18
CA GLU A 81 0.44 -8.61 -7.35
C GLU A 81 0.23 -8.26 -8.83
N LYS A 82 1.31 -8.11 -9.59
CA LYS A 82 1.24 -7.85 -11.03
C LYS A 82 0.61 -9.02 -11.79
N ARG A 83 1.01 -10.25 -11.49
CA ARG A 83 0.45 -11.47 -12.09
C ARG A 83 -1.03 -11.66 -11.70
N LEU A 84 -1.38 -11.34 -10.46
CA LEU A 84 -2.76 -11.39 -9.98
C LEU A 84 -3.63 -10.36 -10.70
N ALA A 85 -3.16 -9.11 -10.84
CA ALA A 85 -3.87 -8.08 -11.59
C ALA A 85 -4.08 -8.45 -13.07
N GLN A 86 -3.11 -9.11 -13.70
CA GLN A 86 -3.26 -9.64 -15.07
C GLN A 86 -4.30 -10.76 -15.15
N LEU A 87 -4.29 -11.68 -14.19
CA LEU A 87 -5.29 -12.75 -14.09
C LEU A 87 -6.70 -12.18 -13.82
N GLU A 88 -6.81 -11.21 -12.92
CA GLU A 88 -8.06 -10.51 -12.65
C GLU A 88 -8.57 -9.78 -13.90
N ALA A 89 -7.72 -9.05 -14.62
CA ALA A 89 -8.12 -8.38 -15.85
C ALA A 89 -8.62 -9.36 -16.93
N ALA A 90 -7.98 -10.52 -17.08
CA ALA A 90 -8.39 -11.54 -18.03
C ALA A 90 -9.67 -12.28 -17.60
N MET A 91 -9.89 -12.46 -16.29
CA MET A 91 -11.07 -13.16 -15.73
C MET A 91 -12.24 -12.23 -15.40
N ARG A 92 -12.03 -10.91 -15.38
CA ARG A 92 -13.06 -9.93 -15.04
C ARG A 92 -14.13 -9.92 -16.13
N CYS A 93 -15.20 -10.67 -15.88
CA CYS A 93 -16.44 -10.52 -16.63
C CYS A 93 -17.16 -9.28 -16.12
N GLU A 94 -17.29 -8.26 -16.97
CA GLU A 94 -18.31 -7.23 -16.74
C GLU A 94 -19.67 -7.94 -16.73
N PRO A 95 -20.51 -7.74 -15.70
CA PRO A 95 -21.83 -8.33 -15.65
C PRO A 95 -22.71 -7.59 -16.67
N ASP A 96 -22.63 -8.00 -17.93
CA ASP A 96 -23.55 -7.53 -18.95
C ASP A 96 -24.92 -8.14 -18.66
N SER A 97 -25.67 -7.42 -17.82
CA SER A 97 -26.99 -7.79 -17.31
C SER A 97 -28.03 -8.04 -18.40
N GLN A 98 -27.71 -7.72 -19.66
CA GLN A 98 -28.59 -7.86 -20.81
C GLN A 98 -28.30 -9.08 -21.67
N ASN A 99 -27.27 -9.90 -21.38
CA ASN A 99 -27.01 -11.08 -22.20
C ASN A 99 -27.86 -12.28 -21.72
N PRO A 100 -28.92 -12.68 -22.44
CA PRO A 100 -29.84 -13.74 -22.02
C PRO A 100 -29.15 -15.11 -21.90
N LEU A 101 -27.97 -15.29 -22.50
CA LEU A 101 -27.17 -16.50 -22.34
C LEU A 101 -26.44 -16.55 -20.99
N LEU A 102 -26.20 -15.40 -20.36
CA LEU A 102 -25.48 -15.30 -19.08
C LEU A 102 -26.41 -15.35 -17.86
N VAL A 103 -27.74 -15.18 -18.03
CA VAL A 103 -28.71 -15.10 -16.93
C VAL A 103 -28.75 -16.38 -16.08
N GLY A 104 -28.56 -17.55 -16.68
CA GLY A 104 -28.50 -18.84 -15.98
C GLY A 104 -27.10 -19.25 -15.51
N LEU A 105 -26.07 -18.46 -15.82
CA LEU A 105 -24.67 -18.76 -15.53
C LEU A 105 -24.09 -17.83 -14.45
N LYS A 106 -24.83 -16.78 -14.09
CA LYS A 106 -24.45 -15.77 -13.10
C LYS A 106 -24.34 -16.40 -11.70
N GLY A 107 -23.11 -16.46 -11.18
CA GLY A 107 -22.81 -17.01 -9.85
C GLY A 107 -22.31 -18.47 -9.83
N SER A 108 -22.16 -19.10 -10.99
CA SER A 108 -21.52 -20.42 -11.12
C SER A 108 -20.00 -20.29 -11.33
N SER A 109 -19.21 -21.32 -11.01
CA SER A 109 -17.76 -21.26 -11.28
C SER A 109 -17.52 -21.19 -12.80
N LEU A 110 -16.36 -20.65 -13.22
CA LEU A 110 -16.00 -20.60 -14.65
C LEU A 110 -16.07 -21.99 -15.30
N MET A 111 -15.69 -23.02 -14.55
CA MET A 111 -15.74 -24.40 -15.02
C MET A 111 -17.18 -24.87 -15.23
N ASP A 112 -18.10 -24.57 -14.32
CA ASP A 112 -19.52 -24.91 -14.47
C ASP A 112 -20.12 -24.20 -15.69
N THR A 113 -19.74 -22.93 -15.90
CA THR A 113 -20.15 -22.13 -17.06
C THR A 113 -19.70 -22.78 -18.37
N VAL A 114 -18.43 -23.20 -18.45
CA VAL A 114 -17.86 -23.91 -19.61
C VAL A 114 -18.56 -25.26 -19.83
N GLN A 115 -18.86 -26.01 -18.79
CA GLN A 115 -19.57 -27.30 -18.91
C GLN A 115 -21.00 -27.10 -19.44
N VAL A 116 -21.73 -26.10 -18.96
CA VAL A 116 -23.08 -25.79 -19.46
C VAL A 116 -23.03 -25.33 -20.91
N LEU A 117 -22.05 -24.50 -21.29
CA LEU A 117 -21.85 -24.10 -22.69
C LEU A 117 -21.49 -25.30 -23.57
N GLN A 118 -20.60 -26.18 -23.11
CA GLN A 118 -20.23 -27.41 -23.82
C GLN A 118 -21.44 -28.34 -24.02
N ALA A 119 -22.25 -28.53 -22.98
CA ALA A 119 -23.47 -29.33 -23.06
C ALA A 119 -24.47 -28.73 -24.05
N LYS A 120 -24.61 -27.40 -24.07
CA LYS A 120 -25.44 -26.69 -25.05
C LYS A 120 -24.91 -26.88 -26.47
N VAL A 121 -23.61 -26.78 -26.69
CA VAL A 121 -22.96 -27.01 -28.00
C VAL A 121 -23.21 -28.42 -28.51
N ASN A 122 -23.14 -29.41 -27.63
CA ASN A 122 -23.35 -30.82 -27.99
C ASN A 122 -24.80 -31.15 -28.41
N VAL A 123 -25.77 -30.30 -28.05
CA VAL A 123 -27.19 -30.48 -28.38
C VAL A 123 -27.60 -29.64 -29.60
N LEU A 124 -26.70 -28.83 -30.16
CA LEU A 124 -26.97 -28.07 -31.39
C LEU A 124 -27.02 -29.02 -32.59
N ASP A 125 -28.23 -29.27 -33.08
CA ASP A 125 -28.49 -29.88 -34.39
C ASP A 125 -28.66 -28.76 -35.43
N MET A 126 -27.95 -28.87 -36.56
CA MET A 126 -28.00 -27.91 -37.66
C MET A 126 -29.43 -27.70 -38.20
N ALA A 127 -30.23 -28.77 -38.30
CA ALA A 127 -31.59 -28.67 -38.84
C ALA A 127 -32.55 -27.92 -37.89
N VAL A 128 -32.37 -28.09 -36.58
CA VAL A 128 -33.15 -27.36 -35.56
C VAL A 128 -32.69 -25.90 -35.50
N LEU A 129 -31.39 -25.65 -35.71
CA LEU A 129 -30.83 -24.30 -35.74
C LEU A 129 -31.38 -23.48 -36.90
N ASP A 130 -31.49 -24.05 -38.11
CA ASP A 130 -32.09 -23.40 -39.28
C ASP A 130 -33.57 -23.03 -39.04
N GLN A 131 -34.33 -23.92 -38.41
CA GLN A 131 -35.73 -23.67 -38.07
C GLN A 131 -35.88 -22.56 -37.01
N VAL A 132 -35.00 -22.55 -36.00
CA VAL A 132 -34.96 -21.50 -34.98
C VAL A 132 -34.54 -20.17 -35.61
N GLU A 133 -33.58 -20.16 -36.52
CA GLU A 133 -33.14 -18.98 -37.26
C GLU A 133 -34.29 -18.36 -38.06
N ALA A 134 -35.04 -19.15 -38.82
CA ALA A 134 -36.19 -18.65 -39.59
C ALA A 134 -37.24 -17.97 -38.69
N ARG A 135 -37.49 -18.51 -37.50
CA ARG A 135 -38.39 -17.92 -36.50
C ARG A 135 -37.79 -16.65 -35.89
N LEU A 136 -36.50 -16.65 -35.59
CA LEU A 136 -35.79 -15.47 -35.09
C LEU A 136 -35.78 -14.33 -36.11
N GLN A 137 -35.64 -14.61 -37.40
CA GLN A 137 -35.74 -13.60 -38.47
C GLN A 137 -37.12 -12.93 -38.48
N SER A 138 -38.20 -13.71 -38.28
CA SER A 138 -39.56 -13.16 -38.15
C SER A 138 -39.72 -12.28 -36.90
N VAL A 139 -39.17 -12.71 -35.76
CA VAL A 139 -39.19 -11.93 -34.51
C VAL A 139 -38.37 -10.65 -34.66
N LEU A 140 -37.20 -10.71 -35.28
CA LEU A 140 -36.35 -9.55 -35.54
C LEU A 140 -37.08 -8.51 -36.39
N GLY A 141 -37.79 -8.93 -37.44
CA GLY A 141 -38.64 -8.03 -38.24
C GLY A 141 -39.68 -7.29 -37.39
N LYS A 142 -40.35 -8.00 -36.48
CA LYS A 142 -41.32 -7.38 -35.55
C LYS A 142 -40.64 -6.43 -34.55
N VAL A 143 -39.47 -6.79 -34.02
CA VAL A 143 -38.69 -5.92 -33.11
C VAL A 143 -38.25 -4.64 -33.81
N ASN A 144 -37.90 -4.71 -35.09
CA ASN A 144 -37.49 -3.54 -35.87
C ASN A 144 -38.67 -2.58 -36.15
N GLU A 145 -39.86 -3.13 -36.41
CA GLU A 145 -41.08 -2.32 -36.50
C GLU A 145 -41.46 -1.68 -35.16
N ILE A 146 -41.23 -2.36 -34.03
CA ILE A 146 -41.38 -1.75 -32.70
C ILE A 146 -40.33 -0.65 -32.47
N ALA A 147 -39.08 -0.86 -32.90
CA ALA A 147 -38.00 0.12 -32.76
C ALA A 147 -38.30 1.43 -33.51
N LYS A 148 -38.94 1.36 -34.69
CA LYS A 148 -39.43 2.56 -35.41
C LYS A 148 -40.41 3.41 -34.58
N HIS A 149 -41.09 2.83 -33.59
CA HIS A 149 -42.04 3.51 -32.72
C HIS A 149 -41.45 3.88 -31.33
N LYS A 150 -40.13 3.68 -31.10
CA LYS A 150 -39.48 3.64 -29.77
C LYS A 150 -38.65 4.89 -29.42
N ALA A 151 -39.15 6.11 -29.67
CA ALA A 151 -38.42 7.32 -29.25
C ALA A 151 -38.37 7.51 -27.71
N THR A 152 -39.37 7.04 -26.98
CA THR A 152 -39.54 7.28 -25.53
C THR A 152 -38.86 6.24 -24.61
N VAL A 153 -38.66 5.00 -25.06
CA VAL A 153 -38.06 3.94 -24.22
C VAL A 153 -36.52 3.98 -24.25
N GLN A 154 -35.94 4.56 -25.31
CA GLN A 154 -34.48 4.66 -25.44
C GLN A 154 -33.90 5.71 -24.49
N ASP A 155 -34.60 6.83 -24.30
CA ASP A 155 -34.22 7.89 -23.35
C ASP A 155 -34.16 7.37 -21.90
N ALA A 156 -35.18 6.61 -21.47
CA ALA A 156 -35.22 6.02 -20.13
C ALA A 156 -34.10 4.98 -19.88
N ASP A 157 -33.74 4.15 -20.87
CA ASP A 157 -32.61 3.21 -20.76
C ASP A 157 -31.26 3.94 -20.69
N THR A 158 -31.09 5.01 -21.47
CA THR A 158 -29.89 5.86 -21.41
C THR A 158 -29.78 6.59 -20.08
N GLN A 159 -30.89 7.13 -19.56
CA GLN A 159 -30.91 7.82 -18.28
C GLN A 159 -30.61 6.86 -17.13
N SER A 160 -31.15 5.64 -17.17
CA SER A 160 -30.88 4.61 -16.15
C SER A 160 -29.43 4.14 -16.15
N LYS A 161 -28.82 3.97 -17.35
CA LYS A 161 -27.38 3.67 -17.48
C LYS A 161 -26.50 4.81 -16.97
N VAL A 162 -26.83 6.06 -17.30
CA VAL A 162 -26.09 7.23 -16.80
C VAL A 162 -26.20 7.34 -15.28
N TRP A 163 -27.37 7.07 -14.69
CA TRP A 163 -27.50 7.03 -13.23
C TRP A 163 -26.68 5.91 -12.59
N ALA A 164 -26.68 4.72 -13.19
CA ALA A 164 -25.89 3.59 -12.68
C ALA A 164 -24.38 3.86 -12.75
N THR A 165 -23.89 4.46 -13.85
CA THR A 165 -22.49 4.86 -13.94
C THR A 165 -22.18 5.93 -12.90
N LEU A 166 -22.99 6.99 -12.79
CA LEU A 166 -22.80 8.06 -11.79
C LEU A 166 -22.72 7.51 -10.36
N GLN A 167 -23.60 6.55 -10.04
CA GLN A 167 -23.66 5.93 -8.72
C GLN A 167 -22.44 5.04 -8.44
N SER A 168 -21.89 4.35 -9.45
CA SER A 168 -20.68 3.52 -9.29
C SER A 168 -19.42 4.34 -8.95
N TRP A 169 -19.39 5.61 -9.36
CA TRP A 169 -18.27 6.52 -9.08
C TRP A 169 -18.38 7.22 -7.73
N ASP A 170 -19.51 7.17 -7.03
CA ASP A 170 -19.73 7.89 -5.76
C ASP A 170 -18.76 7.43 -4.64
N ALA A 171 -18.50 6.12 -4.56
CA ALA A 171 -17.52 5.55 -3.62
C ALA A 171 -16.08 5.97 -3.97
N VAL A 172 -15.76 6.13 -5.25
CA VAL A 172 -14.44 6.57 -5.72
C VAL A 172 -14.27 8.09 -5.49
N ALA A 173 -15.31 8.86 -5.76
CA ALA A 173 -15.34 10.30 -5.55
C ALA A 173 -15.18 10.68 -4.07
N SER A 174 -15.76 9.89 -3.17
CA SER A 174 -15.62 10.09 -1.72
C SER A 174 -14.25 9.71 -1.17
N ALA A 175 -13.54 8.74 -1.76
CA ALA A 175 -12.19 8.32 -1.34
C ALA A 175 -11.06 9.15 -1.98
N LEU A 176 -11.34 9.86 -3.08
CA LEU A 176 -10.35 10.65 -3.82
C LEU A 176 -9.64 11.71 -2.97
N PRO A 177 -10.31 12.49 -2.10
CA PRO A 177 -9.64 13.48 -1.25
C PRO A 177 -8.62 12.84 -0.30
N ASP A 178 -8.91 11.69 0.29
CA ASP A 178 -8.03 10.99 1.23
C ASP A 178 -6.77 10.46 0.53
N VAL A 179 -6.92 9.92 -0.68
CA VAL A 179 -5.78 9.46 -1.50
C VAL A 179 -4.90 10.64 -1.90
N VAL A 180 -5.50 11.75 -2.33
CA VAL A 180 -4.76 12.97 -2.67
C VAL A 180 -4.00 13.50 -1.44
N GLN A 181 -4.61 13.51 -0.26
CA GLN A 181 -3.94 13.97 0.96
C GLN A 181 -2.74 13.08 1.34
N ARG A 182 -2.85 11.76 1.16
CA ARG A 182 -1.73 10.83 1.33
C ARG A 182 -0.61 11.07 0.31
N LEU A 183 -0.95 11.38 -0.94
CA LEU A 183 0.05 11.72 -1.96
C LEU A 183 0.75 13.05 -1.66
N VAL A 184 0.03 14.05 -1.15
CA VAL A 184 0.60 15.33 -0.73
C VAL A 184 1.58 15.14 0.43
N THR A 185 1.23 14.36 1.45
CA THR A 185 2.15 14.06 2.55
C THR A 185 3.36 13.23 2.10
N LEU A 186 3.17 12.29 1.17
CA LEU A 186 4.27 11.53 0.57
C LEU A 186 5.22 12.43 -0.25
N ARG A 187 4.68 13.41 -0.98
CA ARG A 187 5.46 14.39 -1.74
C ARG A 187 6.39 15.18 -0.83
N ASP A 188 5.88 15.66 0.30
CA ASP A 188 6.70 16.44 1.24
C ASP A 188 7.87 15.60 1.81
N LEU A 189 7.62 14.31 2.07
CA LEU A 189 8.66 13.36 2.47
C LEU A 189 9.67 13.08 1.34
N HIS A 190 9.20 12.95 0.10
CA HIS A 190 10.06 12.74 -1.07
C HIS A 190 10.97 13.96 -1.32
N GLU A 191 10.43 15.16 -1.13
CA GLU A 191 11.20 16.40 -1.22
C GLU A 191 12.26 16.48 -0.12
N GLN A 192 11.92 16.13 1.13
CA GLN A 192 12.89 16.01 2.21
C GLN A 192 13.98 14.98 1.89
N ALA A 193 13.62 13.78 1.43
CA ALA A 193 14.58 12.74 1.05
C ALA A 193 15.55 13.22 -0.06
N THR A 194 15.03 14.00 -1.01
CA THR A 194 15.86 14.60 -2.08
C THR A 194 16.83 15.64 -1.51
N GLN A 195 16.37 16.50 -0.59
CA GLN A 195 17.22 17.48 0.10
C GLN A 195 18.32 16.81 0.95
N PHE A 196 17.99 15.72 1.65
CA PHE A 196 18.97 14.93 2.40
C PHE A 196 20.08 14.39 1.50
N GLY A 197 19.75 13.92 0.30
CA GLY A 197 20.75 13.49 -0.69
C GLY A 197 21.73 14.59 -1.07
N GLN A 198 21.23 15.82 -1.29
CA GLN A 198 22.08 16.98 -1.60
C GLN A 198 23.00 17.35 -0.43
N VAL A 199 22.46 17.35 0.79
CA VAL A 199 23.25 17.64 2.01
C VAL A 199 24.34 16.60 2.23
N LEU A 200 24.05 15.31 2.00
CA LEU A 200 25.06 14.25 2.09
C LEU A 200 26.20 14.44 1.09
N VAL A 201 25.89 14.81 -0.15
CA VAL A 201 26.93 15.11 -1.16
C VAL A 201 27.77 16.31 -0.73
N HIS A 202 27.16 17.38 -0.24
CA HIS A 202 27.91 18.54 0.26
C HIS A 202 28.80 18.20 1.45
N LEU A 203 28.30 17.37 2.37
CA LEU A 203 29.07 16.91 3.53
C LEU A 203 30.24 16.01 3.11
N ASP A 204 30.07 15.15 2.10
CA ASP A 204 31.16 14.37 1.52
C ASP A 204 32.23 15.25 0.85
N THR A 205 31.82 16.24 0.05
CA THR A 205 32.75 17.20 -0.55
C THR A 205 33.55 17.94 0.50
N THR A 206 32.90 18.47 1.54
CA THR A 206 33.60 19.19 2.62
C THR A 206 34.52 18.28 3.43
N GLN A 207 34.16 17.01 3.65
CA GLN A 207 35.07 16.03 4.26
C GLN A 207 36.30 15.76 3.39
N GLN A 208 36.14 15.66 2.06
CA GLN A 208 37.27 15.48 1.13
C GLN A 208 38.20 16.70 1.14
N GLU A 209 37.65 17.91 1.16
CA GLU A 209 38.44 19.16 1.25
C GLU A 209 39.24 19.24 2.55
N ILE A 210 38.63 18.94 3.70
CA ILE A 210 39.31 18.92 5.00
C ILE A 210 40.40 17.85 5.02
N ALA A 211 40.13 16.66 4.49
CA ALA A 211 41.12 15.59 4.41
C ALA A 211 42.32 15.98 3.53
N GLY A 212 42.06 16.69 2.42
CA GLY A 212 43.09 17.28 1.57
C GLY A 212 43.94 18.29 2.33
N ALA A 213 43.31 19.28 2.98
CA ALA A 213 44.00 20.31 3.75
C ALA A 213 44.84 19.71 4.90
N LEU A 214 44.35 18.68 5.58
CA LEU A 214 45.11 17.95 6.61
C LEU A 214 46.34 17.25 6.02
N LYS A 215 46.23 16.70 4.81
CA LYS A 215 47.35 16.06 4.11
C LYS A 215 48.41 17.07 3.72
N ASP A 216 48.00 18.23 3.21
CA ASP A 216 48.92 19.33 2.86
C ASP A 216 49.64 19.85 4.10
N ASN A 217 48.92 20.06 5.21
CA ASN A 217 49.52 20.45 6.48
C ASN A 217 50.52 19.41 7.00
N ALA A 218 50.24 18.11 6.83
CA ALA A 218 51.17 17.05 7.22
C ALA A 218 52.46 17.07 6.38
N VAL A 219 52.37 17.38 5.09
CA VAL A 219 53.55 17.56 4.21
C VAL A 219 54.36 18.77 4.66
N LEU A 220 53.72 19.92 4.87
CA LEU A 220 54.39 21.14 5.35
C LEU A 220 55.11 20.93 6.69
N LEU A 221 54.49 20.19 7.62
CA LEU A 221 55.12 19.85 8.91
C LEU A 221 56.27 18.85 8.78
N ALA A 222 56.33 18.06 7.71
CA ALA A 222 57.46 17.14 7.46
C ALA A 222 58.64 17.84 6.76
N GLU A 223 58.41 18.99 6.12
CA GLU A 223 59.44 19.82 5.49
C GLU A 223 60.12 20.79 6.47
N VAL A 224 59.58 20.97 7.68
CA VAL A 224 60.13 21.82 8.77
C VAL A 224 60.92 20.99 9.77
#